data_AF-W1I944-F1
#
_entry.id   AF-W1I944-F1
#
_cell.length_a   1.000
_cell.length_b   1.000
_cell.length_c   1.000
_cell.angle_alpha   90.00
_cell.angle_beta   90.00
_cell.angle_gamma   90.00
#
_symmetry.space_group_name_H-M   'P 1'
#
loop_
_entity.id
_entity.type
_entity.pdbx_description
1 polymer ?
#
loop_
_entity_poly.entity_id
_entity_poly.type
_entity_poly.pdbx_seq_one_letter_code
_entity_poly.pdbx_strand_id
1 'polypeptide(L)'
;MTNLIRSNFQDHPFHLVSPSPWPLYTSIALFTVTVNGALSMHLFSNSYIVFYLSLITLVASMAFWFRDIIAEGKLKLNTIVPLRRTQQALNYYLNIAQKIPSIHLEEALYTYRNKNNTTIFTNNNNLGYYLAGLLEGDGSISLPSTNTGVTSLNRVLNPRIVFTSHINNIGMYSFIQSELGNIGRFQGASSSGENILRYIIGDIESIILFINLVHGKLRTPKNQRFNDLINFMNNKYDLNISESLLDNSSFTDNSWFSGFSEADGHFGIKYVGGRACAAIFAAPNPAGISTKIRKPKSETRKRSVSENISLKFRLDQRLYDKATSTSMKPFMENLALFLNANLKTYKNNTNSEVLSVSIQSIKNVSFLIDYFNKFPLIGDKLTDFKKWEIVYNMIILKQHLTEEGRLKIKNLLVK
;
A
#
# COMPACT_ATOMS: atom_id res chain seq x y z
N MET A 1 -49.51 -6.33 18.36
CA MET A 1 -48.23 -6.81 17.80
C MET A 1 -47.17 -6.65 18.88
N THR A 2 -46.80 -7.74 19.54
CA THR A 2 -45.76 -7.75 20.57
C THR A 2 -44.39 -7.68 19.89
N ASN A 3 -43.56 -6.72 20.28
CA ASN A 3 -42.18 -6.64 19.81
C ASN A 3 -41.40 -7.84 20.39
N LEU A 4 -41.14 -8.84 19.57
CA LEU A 4 -40.23 -9.93 19.90
C LEU A 4 -38.80 -9.39 19.89
N ILE A 5 -38.23 -9.15 21.08
CA ILE A 5 -36.81 -8.88 21.25
C ILE A 5 -36.08 -10.20 20.99
N ARG A 6 -35.42 -10.32 19.83
CA ARG A 6 -34.56 -11.47 19.52
C ARG A 6 -33.28 -11.42 20.37
N SER A 7 -32.80 -12.58 20.80
CA SER A 7 -31.50 -12.71 21.47
C SER A 7 -30.36 -12.28 20.55
N ASN A 8 -29.37 -11.58 21.11
CA ASN A 8 -28.21 -11.07 20.38
C ASN A 8 -27.14 -12.14 20.04
N PHE A 9 -27.41 -13.41 20.31
CA PHE A 9 -26.49 -14.51 20.08
C PHE A 9 -26.90 -15.32 18.85
N GLN A 10 -25.98 -15.44 17.89
CA GLN A 10 -26.07 -16.35 16.75
C GLN A 10 -25.08 -17.50 16.99
N ASP A 11 -25.58 -18.74 17.04
CA ASP A 11 -24.73 -19.90 17.35
C ASP A 11 -23.74 -20.25 16.23
N HIS A 12 -24.01 -19.84 14.97
CA HIS A 12 -23.14 -20.12 13.83
C HIS A 12 -23.27 -19.10 12.68
N PRO A 13 -22.18 -18.85 11.91
CA PRO A 13 -22.10 -17.76 10.94
C PRO A 13 -23.06 -17.86 9.74
N PHE A 14 -23.53 -19.06 9.43
CA PHE A 14 -24.33 -19.34 8.22
C PHE A 14 -25.83 -19.49 8.50
N HIS A 15 -26.27 -19.33 9.74
CA HIS A 15 -27.65 -19.61 10.14
C HIS A 15 -28.46 -18.35 10.40
N LEU A 16 -29.14 -17.92 9.34
CA LEU A 16 -29.75 -16.59 9.26
C LEU A 16 -31.07 -16.46 10.01
N VAL A 17 -31.62 -17.54 10.57
CA VAL A 17 -32.95 -17.58 11.20
C VAL A 17 -32.89 -18.42 12.47
N SER A 18 -33.71 -18.16 13.49
CA SER A 18 -33.82 -19.07 14.64
C SER A 18 -34.38 -20.43 14.21
N PRO A 19 -33.94 -21.56 14.81
CA PRO A 19 -34.52 -22.86 14.49
C PRO A 19 -36.02 -22.88 14.80
N SER A 20 -36.81 -23.41 13.86
CA SER A 20 -38.26 -23.53 14.03
C SER A 20 -38.60 -24.70 14.95
N PRO A 21 -39.53 -24.55 15.90
CA PRO A 21 -39.98 -25.66 16.76
C PRO A 21 -40.92 -26.63 16.03
N TRP A 22 -41.51 -26.21 14.90
CA TRP A 22 -42.56 -26.97 14.21
C TRP A 22 -42.12 -28.36 13.71
N PRO A 23 -40.93 -28.55 13.09
CA PRO A 23 -40.47 -29.87 12.67
C PRO A 23 -40.50 -30.93 13.80
N LEU A 24 -40.15 -30.55 15.02
CA LEU A 24 -40.21 -31.47 16.17
C LEU A 24 -41.66 -31.87 16.49
N TYR A 25 -42.58 -30.90 16.61
CA TYR A 25 -44.00 -31.20 16.87
C TYR A 25 -44.62 -32.06 15.77
N THR A 26 -44.23 -31.84 14.52
CA THR A 26 -44.74 -32.62 13.38
C THR A 26 -44.26 -34.06 13.41
N SER A 27 -43.01 -34.30 13.83
CA SER A 27 -42.47 -35.66 13.98
C SER A 27 -43.19 -36.45 15.09
N ILE A 28 -43.50 -35.80 16.23
CA ILE A 28 -44.24 -36.41 17.34
C ILE A 28 -45.70 -36.71 16.93
N ALA A 29 -46.34 -35.79 16.22
CA ALA A 29 -47.69 -35.99 15.69
C ALA A 29 -47.73 -37.17 14.70
N LEU A 30 -46.75 -37.26 13.79
CA LEU A 30 -46.66 -38.34 12.81
C LEU A 30 -46.42 -39.71 13.46
N PHE A 31 -45.56 -39.77 14.48
CA PHE A 31 -45.38 -40.99 15.27
C PHE A 31 -46.67 -41.42 15.98
N THR A 32 -47.40 -40.46 16.54
CA THR A 32 -48.67 -40.75 17.24
C THR A 32 -49.74 -41.25 16.26
N VAL A 33 -49.82 -40.67 15.05
CA VAL A 33 -50.73 -41.14 13.97
C VAL A 33 -50.41 -42.58 13.58
N THR A 34 -49.13 -42.91 13.37
CA THR A 34 -48.71 -44.24 12.91
C THR A 34 -48.97 -45.32 13.95
N VAL A 35 -48.62 -45.07 15.22
CA VAL A 35 -48.86 -46.02 16.32
C VAL A 35 -50.36 -46.26 16.54
N ASN A 36 -51.16 -45.19 16.64
CA ASN A 36 -52.60 -45.31 16.90
C ASN A 36 -53.37 -45.80 15.66
N GLY A 37 -52.85 -45.59 14.46
CA GLY A 37 -53.37 -46.18 13.22
C GLY A 37 -53.25 -47.69 13.24
N ALA A 38 -52.06 -48.22 13.56
CA ALA A 38 -51.84 -49.66 13.67
C ALA A 38 -52.70 -50.29 14.79
N LEU A 39 -52.74 -49.66 15.97
CA LEU A 39 -53.57 -50.13 17.09
C LEU A 39 -55.09 -50.09 16.76
N SER A 40 -55.54 -49.10 15.99
CA SER A 40 -56.93 -49.02 15.54
C SER A 40 -57.28 -50.15 14.58
N MET A 41 -56.36 -50.60 13.73
CA MET A 41 -56.59 -51.74 12.82
C MET A 41 -56.69 -53.07 13.58
N HIS A 42 -56.08 -53.17 14.76
CA HIS A 42 -56.20 -54.32 15.67
C HIS A 42 -57.37 -54.20 16.67
N LEU A 43 -58.30 -53.24 16.47
CA LEU A 43 -59.52 -53.05 17.26
C LEU A 43 -59.30 -52.78 18.76
N PHE A 44 -58.15 -52.19 19.14
CA PHE A 44 -57.93 -51.73 20.51
C PHE A 44 -58.91 -50.59 20.88
N SER A 45 -59.54 -50.69 22.05
CA SER A 45 -60.51 -49.71 22.54
C SER A 45 -59.91 -48.30 22.59
N ASN A 46 -60.66 -47.30 22.13
CA ASN A 46 -60.30 -45.88 22.09
C ASN A 46 -59.14 -45.47 21.15
N SER A 47 -58.44 -46.42 20.51
CA SER A 47 -57.32 -46.11 19.61
C SER A 47 -57.74 -45.28 18.40
N TYR A 48 -58.96 -45.48 17.89
CA TYR A 48 -59.51 -44.72 16.77
C TYR A 48 -59.71 -43.23 17.12
N ILE A 49 -60.08 -42.92 18.37
CA ILE A 49 -60.29 -41.52 18.82
C ILE A 49 -58.94 -40.78 18.84
N VAL A 50 -57.92 -41.42 19.43
CA VAL A 50 -56.56 -40.87 19.50
C VAL A 50 -55.96 -40.71 18.10
N PHE A 51 -56.23 -41.65 17.20
CA PHE A 51 -55.85 -41.56 15.80
C PHE A 51 -56.42 -40.28 15.14
N TYR A 52 -57.73 -40.05 15.19
CA TYR A 52 -58.33 -38.86 14.58
C TYR A 52 -57.85 -37.55 15.22
N LEU A 53 -57.64 -37.52 16.55
CA LEU A 53 -57.09 -36.36 17.23
C LEU A 53 -55.64 -36.07 16.79
N SER A 54 -54.81 -37.11 16.64
CA SER A 54 -53.44 -36.98 16.17
C SER A 54 -53.36 -36.51 14.70
N LEU A 55 -54.35 -36.87 13.89
CA LEU A 55 -54.46 -36.41 12.50
C LEU A 55 -54.81 -34.92 12.40
N ILE A 56 -55.73 -34.44 13.25
CA ILE A 56 -56.07 -33.00 13.34
C ILE A 56 -54.86 -32.19 13.80
N THR A 57 -54.14 -32.66 14.82
CA THR A 57 -52.95 -31.96 15.34
C THR A 57 -51.80 -31.93 14.32
N LEU A 58 -51.61 -32.99 13.52
CA LEU A 58 -50.64 -33.00 12.42
C LEU A 58 -50.96 -31.91 11.38
N VAL A 59 -52.22 -31.83 10.94
CA VAL A 59 -52.65 -30.82 9.96
C VAL A 59 -52.50 -29.39 10.52
N ALA A 60 -52.86 -29.18 11.78
CA ALA A 60 -52.68 -27.89 12.45
C ALA A 60 -51.20 -27.48 12.55
N SER A 61 -50.33 -28.43 12.93
CA SER A 61 -48.89 -28.18 13.02
C SER A 61 -48.26 -27.85 11.66
N MET A 62 -48.69 -28.52 10.59
CA MET A 62 -48.28 -28.18 9.22
C MET A 62 -48.77 -26.78 8.83
N ALA A 63 -50.03 -26.44 9.10
CA ALA A 63 -50.60 -25.14 8.76
C ALA A 63 -49.86 -23.99 9.46
N PHE A 64 -49.54 -24.12 10.76
CA PHE A 64 -48.77 -23.10 11.48
C PHE A 64 -47.32 -23.02 11.01
N TRP A 65 -46.70 -24.14 10.63
CA TRP A 65 -45.37 -24.12 10.05
C TRP A 65 -45.34 -23.35 8.72
N PHE A 66 -46.27 -23.61 7.82
CA PHE A 66 -46.36 -22.89 6.54
C PHE A 66 -46.69 -21.40 6.73
N ARG A 67 -47.56 -21.05 7.69
CA ARG A 67 -47.80 -19.65 8.06
C ARG A 67 -46.50 -18.94 8.42
N ASP A 68 -45.68 -19.55 9.27
CA ASP A 68 -44.44 -18.96 9.73
C ASP A 68 -43.39 -18.86 8.60
N ILE A 69 -43.32 -19.86 7.72
CA ILE A 69 -42.50 -19.80 6.49
C ILE A 69 -42.93 -18.61 5.60
N ILE A 70 -44.22 -18.41 5.39
CA ILE A 70 -44.75 -17.29 4.60
C ILE A 70 -44.44 -15.95 5.26
N ALA A 71 -44.55 -15.86 6.59
CA ALA A 71 -44.22 -14.66 7.35
C ALA A 71 -42.71 -14.33 7.26
N GLU A 72 -41.83 -15.31 7.41
CA GLU A 72 -40.38 -15.14 7.26
C GLU A 72 -39.98 -14.75 5.83
N GLY A 73 -40.64 -15.33 4.83
CA GLY A 73 -40.45 -14.97 3.42
C GLY A 73 -40.80 -13.50 3.14
N LYS A 74 -41.89 -12.99 3.71
CA LYS A 74 -42.30 -11.58 3.57
C LYS A 74 -41.39 -10.61 4.33
N LEU A 75 -40.87 -11.01 5.50
CA LEU A 75 -40.03 -10.15 6.34
C LEU A 75 -38.60 -9.95 5.78
N LYS A 76 -38.08 -10.92 5.01
CA LYS A 76 -36.79 -10.83 4.32
C LYS A 76 -36.79 -9.94 3.07
N LEU A 77 -37.94 -9.65 2.48
CA LEU A 77 -38.06 -8.77 1.30
C LEU A 77 -38.01 -7.27 1.64
N ASN A 78 -38.29 -6.88 2.89
CA ASN A 78 -38.47 -5.46 3.28
C ASN A 78 -37.46 -4.90 4.28
N THR A 79 -36.32 -5.57 4.53
CA THR A 79 -35.29 -5.04 5.44
C THR A 79 -34.02 -4.67 4.68
N ILE A 80 -33.65 -3.38 4.75
CA ILE A 80 -32.44 -2.73 4.18
C ILE A 80 -31.14 -3.16 4.93
N VAL A 81 -31.26 -3.99 5.96
CA VAL A 81 -30.20 -4.39 6.89
C VAL A 81 -29.19 -5.43 6.33
N PRO A 82 -29.58 -6.44 5.52
CA PRO A 82 -28.63 -7.39 4.94
C PRO A 82 -27.68 -6.69 3.97
N LEU A 83 -28.18 -5.73 3.18
CA LEU A 83 -27.39 -4.97 2.21
C LEU A 83 -26.28 -4.15 2.87
N ARG A 84 -26.54 -3.54 4.03
CA ARG A 84 -25.48 -2.82 4.76
C ARG A 84 -24.40 -3.76 5.31
N ARG A 85 -24.77 -4.96 5.76
CA ARG A 85 -23.82 -5.94 6.29
C ARG A 85 -23.01 -6.63 5.19
N THR A 86 -23.63 -6.94 4.06
CA THR A 86 -22.92 -7.44 2.87
C THR A 86 -22.04 -6.36 2.27
N GLN A 87 -22.47 -5.10 2.21
CA GLN A 87 -21.62 -3.98 1.78
C GLN A 87 -20.43 -3.80 2.74
N GLN A 88 -20.64 -3.92 4.05
CA GLN A 88 -19.57 -3.79 5.04
C GLN A 88 -18.59 -4.96 4.98
N ALA A 89 -19.07 -6.19 4.77
CA ALA A 89 -18.23 -7.36 4.52
C ALA A 89 -17.48 -7.23 3.19
N LEU A 90 -18.14 -6.80 2.11
CA LEU A 90 -17.53 -6.57 0.80
C LEU A 90 -16.44 -5.48 0.90
N ASN A 91 -16.73 -4.37 1.57
CA ASN A 91 -15.74 -3.33 1.85
C ASN A 91 -14.59 -3.87 2.71
N TYR A 92 -14.85 -4.74 3.68
CA TYR A 92 -13.80 -5.42 4.44
C TYR A 92 -12.93 -6.31 3.54
N TYR A 93 -13.54 -7.15 2.69
CA TYR A 93 -12.81 -8.02 1.74
C TYR A 93 -12.02 -7.24 0.68
N LEU A 94 -12.55 -6.10 0.21
CA LEU A 94 -11.86 -5.20 -0.71
C LEU A 94 -10.69 -4.46 -0.05
N ASN A 95 -10.76 -4.21 1.26
CA ASN A 95 -9.69 -3.57 2.04
C ASN A 95 -8.59 -4.53 2.50
N ILE A 96 -8.76 -5.86 2.34
CA ILE A 96 -7.70 -6.83 2.67
C ILE A 96 -6.65 -6.81 1.56
N ALA A 97 -5.37 -6.86 1.94
CA ALA A 97 -4.27 -7.01 0.98
C ALA A 97 -4.39 -8.34 0.22
N GLN A 98 -4.58 -8.27 -1.11
CA GLN A 98 -4.73 -9.42 -1.98
C GLN A 98 -3.43 -9.70 -2.74
N LYS A 99 -3.15 -10.97 -3.02
CA LYS A 99 -2.03 -11.35 -3.88
C LYS A 99 -2.29 -10.84 -5.31
N ILE A 100 -1.32 -10.18 -5.92
CA ILE A 100 -1.42 -9.79 -7.33
C ILE A 100 -1.13 -11.02 -8.20
N PRO A 101 -2.03 -11.39 -9.13
CA PRO A 101 -1.82 -12.48 -10.09
C PRO A 101 -0.57 -12.27 -10.96
N SER A 102 0.08 -13.37 -11.38
CA SER A 102 1.27 -13.33 -12.23
C SER A 102 1.01 -12.68 -13.59
N ILE A 103 -0.17 -12.88 -14.19
CA ILE A 103 -0.53 -12.31 -15.49
C ILE A 103 -0.41 -10.77 -15.50
N HIS A 104 -0.88 -10.11 -14.44
CA HIS A 104 -0.79 -8.66 -14.32
C HIS A 104 0.66 -8.18 -14.12
N LEU A 105 1.52 -9.01 -13.53
CA LEU A 105 2.94 -8.70 -13.38
C LEU A 105 3.66 -8.80 -14.73
N GLU A 106 3.33 -9.80 -15.55
CA GLU A 106 3.86 -9.94 -16.91
C GLU A 106 3.43 -8.77 -17.81
N GLU A 107 2.15 -8.37 -17.75
CA GLU A 107 1.63 -7.18 -18.44
C GLU A 107 2.33 -5.89 -18.00
N ALA A 108 2.51 -5.71 -16.69
CA ALA A 108 3.21 -4.56 -16.12
C ALA A 108 4.69 -4.53 -16.54
N LEU A 109 5.37 -5.68 -16.52
CA LEU A 109 6.76 -5.83 -16.95
C LEU A 109 6.91 -5.51 -18.45
N TYR A 110 6.01 -6.03 -19.29
CA TYR A 110 6.02 -5.76 -20.72
C TYR A 110 5.86 -4.27 -21.02
N THR A 111 4.87 -3.65 -20.38
CA THR A 111 4.61 -2.20 -20.52
C THR A 111 5.80 -1.37 -20.03
N TYR A 112 6.42 -1.79 -18.91
CA TYR A 112 7.60 -1.15 -18.36
C TYR A 112 8.80 -1.22 -19.32
N ARG A 113 9.11 -2.41 -19.86
CA ARG A 113 10.23 -2.62 -20.80
C ARG A 113 10.03 -1.92 -22.15
N ASN A 114 8.80 -1.74 -22.60
CA ASN A 114 8.53 -0.98 -23.82
C ASN A 114 8.71 0.52 -23.61
N LYS A 115 8.44 1.02 -22.40
CA LYS A 115 8.56 2.44 -22.06
C LYS A 115 9.99 2.86 -21.72
N ASN A 116 10.77 1.95 -21.12
CA ASN A 116 12.08 2.23 -20.56
C ASN A 116 13.16 1.31 -21.18
N ASN A 117 14.38 1.80 -21.35
CA ASN A 117 15.49 0.98 -21.83
C ASN A 117 15.81 -0.16 -20.85
N THR A 118 16.06 -1.36 -21.38
CA THR A 118 16.15 -2.61 -20.61
C THR A 118 17.51 -2.89 -19.96
N THR A 119 18.57 -2.15 -20.31
CA THR A 119 19.96 -2.44 -19.94
C THR A 119 20.46 -1.59 -18.76
N ILE A 120 19.66 -1.45 -17.70
CA ILE A 120 19.98 -0.57 -16.57
C ILE A 120 20.99 -1.23 -15.62
N PHE A 121 20.84 -2.52 -15.34
CA PHE A 121 21.72 -3.27 -14.43
C PHE A 121 22.58 -4.25 -15.20
N THR A 122 23.60 -3.76 -15.90
CA THR A 122 24.59 -4.62 -16.59
C THR A 122 25.49 -5.38 -15.63
N ASN A 123 25.60 -4.93 -14.38
CA ASN A 123 26.41 -5.54 -13.33
C ASN A 123 25.55 -5.78 -12.07
N ASN A 124 25.50 -7.02 -11.60
CA ASN A 124 24.80 -7.41 -10.36
C ASN A 124 25.25 -6.58 -9.15
N ASN A 125 26.47 -6.03 -9.17
CA ASN A 125 26.95 -5.16 -8.11
C ASN A 125 26.11 -3.87 -8.00
N ASN A 126 25.81 -3.22 -9.14
CA ASN A 126 24.96 -2.03 -9.19
C ASN A 126 23.51 -2.36 -8.83
N LEU A 127 23.00 -3.54 -9.20
CA LEU A 127 21.69 -3.97 -8.72
C LEU A 127 21.69 -4.06 -7.18
N GLY A 128 22.71 -4.66 -6.57
CA GLY A 128 22.82 -4.76 -5.12
C GLY A 128 22.93 -3.41 -4.41
N TYR A 129 23.69 -2.45 -4.95
CA TYR A 129 23.75 -1.09 -4.39
C TYR A 129 22.41 -0.36 -4.52
N TYR A 130 21.75 -0.48 -5.67
CA TYR A 130 20.43 0.09 -5.88
C TYR A 130 19.41 -0.48 -4.88
N LEU A 131 19.39 -1.80 -4.69
CA LEU A 131 18.52 -2.47 -3.73
C LEU A 131 18.83 -2.10 -2.29
N ALA A 132 20.10 -1.91 -1.94
CA ALA A 132 20.52 -1.42 -0.63
C ALA A 132 19.93 -0.02 -0.38
N GLY A 133 20.10 0.91 -1.31
CA GLY A 133 19.50 2.25 -1.19
C GLY A 133 17.98 2.22 -1.09
N LEU A 134 17.32 1.41 -1.94
CA LEU A 134 15.86 1.25 -1.92
C LEU A 134 15.36 0.62 -0.59
N LEU A 135 16.11 -0.34 -0.05
CA LEU A 135 15.81 -0.97 1.24
C LEU A 135 15.91 0.04 2.38
N GLU A 136 16.86 0.96 2.31
CA GLU A 136 17.10 1.96 3.35
C GLU A 136 16.06 3.08 3.37
N GLY A 137 15.50 3.44 2.21
CA GLY A 137 14.32 4.31 2.12
C GLY A 137 13.02 3.56 2.46
N ASP A 138 12.42 2.90 1.48
CA ASP A 138 11.06 2.33 1.56
C ASP A 138 10.99 0.89 2.09
N GLY A 139 12.13 0.20 2.16
CA GLY A 139 12.17 -1.19 2.59
C GLY A 139 12.02 -1.39 4.10
N SER A 140 11.52 -2.57 4.47
CA SER A 140 11.37 -3.01 5.86
C SER A 140 11.75 -4.47 6.02
N ILE A 141 12.37 -4.79 7.16
CA ILE A 141 12.76 -6.16 7.52
C ILE A 141 11.92 -6.57 8.72
N SER A 142 11.00 -7.50 8.49
CA SER A 142 10.16 -8.09 9.51
C SER A 142 10.78 -9.40 9.98
N LEU A 143 11.08 -9.50 11.28
CA LEU A 143 11.60 -10.70 11.91
C LEU A 143 10.52 -11.31 12.82
N PRO A 144 10.45 -12.65 12.93
CA PRO A 144 9.62 -13.30 13.94
C PRO A 144 10.00 -12.86 15.35
N SER A 145 9.04 -12.88 16.28
CA SER A 145 9.28 -12.50 17.68
C SER A 145 10.11 -13.53 18.46
N THR A 146 10.18 -14.77 17.97
CA THR A 146 10.97 -15.84 18.57
C THR A 146 12.25 -16.07 17.78
N ASN A 147 13.37 -16.28 18.47
CA ASN A 147 14.68 -16.51 17.84
C ASN A 147 14.70 -17.77 16.94
N THR A 148 13.85 -18.76 17.25
CA THR A 148 13.66 -19.96 16.42
C THR A 148 12.64 -19.76 15.29
N GLY A 149 11.87 -18.68 15.35
CA GLY A 149 10.70 -18.45 14.50
C GLY A 149 9.54 -19.41 14.78
N VAL A 150 9.61 -20.27 15.81
CA VAL A 150 8.53 -21.20 16.15
C VAL A 150 7.63 -20.55 17.21
N THR A 151 6.32 -20.54 16.99
CA THR A 151 5.33 -20.04 17.96
C THR A 151 4.96 -21.12 18.98
N SER A 152 4.30 -20.73 20.08
CA SER A 152 3.71 -21.67 21.05
C SER A 152 2.71 -22.67 20.45
N LEU A 153 2.22 -22.39 19.23
CA LEU A 153 1.34 -23.27 18.44
C LEU A 153 2.12 -24.08 17.39
N ASN A 154 3.44 -24.23 17.53
CA ASN A 154 4.34 -24.91 16.59
C ASN A 154 4.25 -24.39 15.14
N ARG A 155 3.87 -23.12 14.93
CA ARG A 155 3.91 -22.51 13.60
C ARG A 155 5.29 -21.94 13.32
N VAL A 156 5.85 -22.26 12.17
CA VAL A 156 7.11 -21.69 11.70
C VAL A 156 6.85 -20.35 11.01
N LEU A 157 7.40 -19.28 11.59
CA LEU A 157 7.45 -17.95 11.03
C LEU A 157 8.82 -17.74 10.38
N ASN A 158 8.79 -17.20 9.16
CA ASN A 158 9.99 -16.81 8.43
C ASN A 158 10.08 -15.28 8.39
N PRO A 159 11.31 -14.74 8.41
CA PRO A 159 11.53 -13.33 8.19
C PRO A 159 11.04 -12.91 6.80
N ARG A 160 10.78 -11.62 6.64
CA ARG A 160 10.32 -11.05 5.36
C ARG A 160 10.98 -9.72 5.12
N ILE A 161 11.46 -9.53 3.91
CA ILE A 161 11.90 -8.24 3.38
C ILE A 161 10.74 -7.70 2.54
N VAL A 162 10.27 -6.51 2.89
CA VAL A 162 9.07 -5.92 2.28
C VAL A 162 9.37 -4.51 1.83
N PHE A 163 9.21 -4.26 0.55
CA PHE A 163 9.20 -2.93 -0.04
C PHE A 163 7.74 -2.50 -0.20
N THR A 164 7.40 -1.32 0.32
CA THR A 164 6.03 -0.79 0.25
C THR A 164 6.04 0.51 -0.55
N SER A 165 5.23 0.60 -1.60
CA SER A 165 5.15 1.77 -2.48
C SER A 165 3.72 1.99 -2.97
N HIS A 166 3.50 3.03 -3.78
CA HIS A 166 2.26 3.18 -4.54
C HIS A 166 2.16 2.13 -5.67
N ILE A 167 0.92 1.76 -6.07
CA ILE A 167 0.63 0.75 -7.10
C ILE A 167 1.23 1.07 -8.47
N ASN A 168 1.38 2.35 -8.80
CA ASN A 168 1.94 2.78 -10.08
C ASN A 168 3.36 2.26 -10.31
N ASN A 169 4.11 2.00 -9.22
CA ASN A 169 5.46 1.42 -9.29
C ASN A 169 5.47 -0.10 -9.53
N ILE A 170 4.33 -0.73 -9.83
CA ILE A 170 4.25 -2.17 -10.14
C ILE A 170 5.17 -2.57 -11.29
N GLY A 171 5.28 -1.74 -12.34
CA GLY A 171 6.20 -2.00 -13.45
C GLY A 171 7.66 -2.03 -13.01
N MET A 172 8.08 -1.06 -12.18
CA MET A 172 9.42 -0.99 -11.62
C MET A 172 9.75 -2.23 -10.78
N TYR A 173 8.87 -2.59 -9.84
CA TYR A 173 9.12 -3.75 -9.00
C TYR A 173 9.03 -5.08 -9.77
N SER A 174 8.17 -5.18 -10.79
CA SER A 174 8.13 -6.35 -11.67
C SER A 174 9.44 -6.48 -12.45
N PHE A 175 10.02 -5.36 -12.89
CA PHE A 175 11.35 -5.34 -13.49
C PHE A 175 12.43 -5.78 -12.50
N ILE A 176 12.47 -5.22 -11.28
CA ILE A 176 13.40 -5.64 -10.22
C ILE A 176 13.25 -7.15 -9.93
N GLN A 177 12.02 -7.64 -9.82
CA GLN A 177 11.76 -9.07 -9.63
C GLN A 177 12.36 -9.90 -10.78
N SER A 178 12.23 -9.46 -12.03
CA SER A 178 12.80 -10.17 -13.17
C SER A 178 14.33 -10.22 -13.13
N GLU A 179 14.98 -9.14 -12.70
CA GLU A 179 16.44 -9.07 -12.53
C GLU A 179 16.94 -9.94 -11.37
N LEU A 180 16.10 -10.17 -10.36
CA LEU A 180 16.40 -11.03 -9.22
C LEU A 180 16.08 -12.52 -9.47
N GLY A 181 15.71 -12.91 -10.68
CA GLY A 181 15.37 -14.30 -11.01
C GLY A 181 13.93 -14.70 -10.63
N ASN A 182 12.99 -13.75 -10.70
CA ASN A 182 11.56 -13.93 -10.40
C ASN A 182 11.23 -14.30 -8.95
N ILE A 183 12.05 -13.85 -8.01
CA ILE A 183 11.84 -14.10 -6.58
C ILE A 183 10.77 -13.21 -5.95
N GLY A 184 10.22 -13.65 -4.82
CA GLY A 184 9.25 -12.89 -4.04
C GLY A 184 7.85 -12.85 -4.65
N ARG A 185 6.94 -12.13 -3.98
CA ARG A 185 5.52 -12.03 -4.37
C ARG A 185 4.99 -10.63 -4.15
N PHE A 186 3.92 -10.31 -4.85
CA PHE A 186 3.24 -9.03 -4.78
C PHE A 186 1.92 -9.11 -4.03
N GLN A 187 1.66 -8.10 -3.21
CA GLN A 187 0.38 -7.86 -2.59
C GLN A 187 -0.09 -6.44 -2.90
N GLY A 188 -1.31 -6.31 -3.40
CA GLY A 188 -1.99 -5.03 -3.57
C GLY A 188 -2.99 -4.84 -2.45
N ALA A 189 -3.09 -3.64 -1.91
CA ALA A 189 -4.14 -3.27 -0.98
C ALA A 189 -4.72 -1.92 -1.41
N SER A 190 -6.04 -1.86 -1.54
CA SER A 190 -6.77 -0.61 -1.65
C SER A 190 -7.41 -0.33 -0.30
N SER A 191 -6.59 -0.01 0.70
CA SER A 191 -7.10 0.39 2.01
C SER A 191 -7.38 1.88 2.00
N SER A 192 -8.62 2.27 2.35
CA SER A 192 -9.00 3.67 2.63
C SER A 192 -8.67 4.69 1.52
N GLY A 193 -8.74 4.27 0.24
CA GLY A 193 -8.54 5.16 -0.91
C GLY A 193 -7.09 5.30 -1.39
N GLU A 194 -6.13 4.65 -0.74
CA GLU A 194 -4.73 4.61 -1.17
C GLU A 194 -4.43 3.26 -1.85
N ASN A 195 -3.83 3.31 -3.04
CA ASN A 195 -3.43 2.12 -3.76
C ASN A 195 -1.98 1.75 -3.40
N ILE A 196 -1.84 0.82 -2.47
CA ILE A 196 -0.56 0.37 -1.94
C ILE A 196 -0.13 -0.92 -2.64
N LEU A 197 1.13 -0.97 -3.00
CA LEU A 197 1.84 -2.16 -3.47
C LEU A 197 2.85 -2.60 -2.42
N ARG A 198 2.91 -3.91 -2.17
CA ARG A 198 3.95 -4.53 -1.36
C ARG A 198 4.65 -5.60 -2.19
N TYR A 199 5.94 -5.43 -2.39
CA TYR A 199 6.82 -6.48 -2.90
C TYR A 199 7.47 -7.20 -1.71
N ILE A 200 7.23 -8.50 -1.59
CA ILE A 200 7.56 -9.30 -0.41
C ILE A 200 8.49 -10.44 -0.81
N ILE A 201 9.70 -10.44 -0.25
CA ILE A 201 10.66 -11.54 -0.31
C ILE A 201 10.59 -12.25 1.06
N GLY A 202 10.24 -13.53 1.07
CA GLY A 202 9.98 -14.25 2.34
C GLY A 202 10.34 -15.74 2.33
N ASP A 203 10.72 -16.23 1.16
CA ASP A 203 11.25 -17.52 0.84
C ASP A 203 12.75 -17.57 1.16
N ILE A 204 13.21 -18.71 1.69
CA ILE A 204 14.52 -18.84 2.34
C ILE A 204 15.64 -18.57 1.35
N GLU A 205 15.60 -19.24 0.19
CA GLU A 205 16.58 -19.09 -0.88
C GLU A 205 16.67 -17.64 -1.36
N SER A 206 15.52 -16.99 -1.53
CA SER A 206 15.43 -15.60 -1.97
C SER A 206 15.92 -14.60 -0.94
N ILE A 207 15.72 -14.87 0.35
CA ILE A 207 16.33 -14.08 1.43
C ILE A 207 17.85 -14.23 1.42
N ILE A 208 18.38 -15.44 1.26
CA ILE A 208 19.83 -15.68 1.17
C ILE A 208 20.43 -14.98 -0.06
N LEU A 209 19.77 -15.09 -1.23
CA LEU A 209 20.17 -14.38 -2.44
C LEU A 209 20.19 -12.87 -2.21
N PHE A 210 19.13 -12.33 -1.60
CA PHE A 210 19.06 -10.90 -1.29
C PHE A 210 20.15 -10.46 -0.32
N ILE A 211 20.40 -11.25 0.74
CA ILE A 211 21.49 -10.99 1.70
C ILE A 211 22.81 -10.90 0.94
N ASN A 212 23.15 -11.89 0.11
CA ASN A 212 24.40 -11.90 -0.65
C ASN A 212 24.56 -10.70 -1.59
N LEU A 213 23.45 -10.20 -2.16
CA LEU A 213 23.48 -9.04 -3.06
C LEU A 213 23.69 -7.71 -2.32
N VAL A 214 23.11 -7.56 -1.13
CA VAL A 214 23.09 -6.30 -0.35
C VAL A 214 24.18 -6.26 0.74
N HIS A 215 24.80 -7.40 1.04
CA HIS A 215 25.86 -7.53 2.03
C HIS A 215 26.98 -6.50 1.82
N GLY A 216 27.28 -5.71 2.85
CA GLY A 216 28.31 -4.68 2.83
C GLY A 216 27.97 -3.43 2.01
N LYS A 217 26.69 -3.20 1.64
CA LYS A 217 26.26 -2.07 0.78
C LYS A 217 25.33 -1.06 1.47
N LEU A 218 24.88 -1.35 2.69
CA LEU A 218 24.02 -0.46 3.47
C LEU A 218 24.84 0.67 4.10
N ARG A 219 24.26 1.87 4.20
CA ARG A 219 24.94 3.10 4.66
C ARG A 219 24.28 3.77 5.87
N THR A 220 23.07 3.34 6.22
CA THR A 220 22.25 3.87 7.30
C THR A 220 22.19 2.90 8.47
N PRO A 221 21.72 3.34 9.65
CA PRO A 221 21.56 2.46 10.79
C PRO A 221 20.59 1.28 10.59
N LYS A 222 19.79 1.26 9.50
CA LYS A 222 18.97 0.10 9.12
C LYS A 222 19.82 -1.17 8.94
N ASN A 223 21.13 -1.03 8.72
CA ASN A 223 22.09 -2.14 8.73
C ASN A 223 22.04 -2.99 10.01
N GLN A 224 21.78 -2.41 11.19
CA GLN A 224 21.63 -3.22 12.42
C GLN A 224 20.50 -4.23 12.28
N ARG A 225 19.36 -3.80 11.73
CA ARG A 225 18.20 -4.69 11.48
C ARG A 225 18.49 -5.73 10.41
N PHE A 226 19.37 -5.41 9.46
CA PHE A 226 19.85 -6.36 8.46
C PHE A 226 20.81 -7.39 9.07
N ASN A 227 21.67 -6.99 10.02
CA ASN A 227 22.50 -7.93 10.79
C ASN A 227 21.65 -8.82 11.71
N ASP A 228 20.57 -8.31 12.31
CA ASP A 228 19.61 -9.16 13.03
C ASP A 228 19.03 -10.25 12.11
N LEU A 229 18.72 -9.91 10.85
CA LEU A 229 18.25 -10.88 9.86
C LEU A 229 19.34 -11.92 9.54
N ILE A 230 20.57 -11.49 9.31
CA ILE A 230 21.71 -12.40 9.07
C ILE A 230 21.87 -13.37 10.25
N ASN A 231 21.89 -12.84 11.47
CA ASN A 231 22.01 -13.64 12.70
C ASN A 231 20.85 -14.63 12.86
N PHE A 232 19.63 -14.21 12.54
CA PHE A 232 18.47 -15.12 12.52
C PHE A 232 18.65 -16.25 11.50
N MET A 233 19.12 -15.94 10.29
CA MET A 233 19.33 -16.94 9.23
C MET A 233 20.47 -17.90 9.57
N ASN A 234 21.58 -17.40 10.13
CA ASN A 234 22.69 -18.20 10.64
C ASN A 234 22.23 -19.18 11.70
N ASN A 235 21.50 -18.71 12.72
CA ASN A 235 21.01 -19.57 13.81
C ASN A 235 19.98 -20.61 13.37
N LYS A 236 19.18 -20.31 12.34
CA LYS A 236 18.10 -21.19 11.90
C LYS A 236 18.54 -22.24 10.88
N TYR A 237 19.53 -21.93 10.06
CA TYR A 237 19.96 -22.78 8.94
C TYR A 237 21.46 -23.15 9.01
N ASP A 238 22.10 -22.94 10.15
CA ASP A 238 23.54 -23.20 10.38
C ASP A 238 24.44 -22.56 9.31
N LEU A 239 24.12 -21.32 8.94
CA LEU A 239 24.91 -20.52 8.01
C LEU A 239 26.02 -19.77 8.77
N ASN A 240 27.15 -19.52 8.10
CA ASN A 240 28.29 -18.78 8.65
C ASN A 240 28.49 -17.45 7.90
N ILE A 241 27.42 -16.68 7.70
CA ILE A 241 27.50 -15.37 7.06
C ILE A 241 27.99 -14.36 8.12
N SER A 242 29.07 -13.63 7.82
CA SER A 242 29.57 -12.57 8.72
C SER A 242 28.57 -11.43 8.86
N GLU A 243 28.74 -10.57 9.88
CA GLU A 243 27.97 -9.34 9.96
C GLU A 243 28.29 -8.40 8.79
N SER A 244 27.26 -7.74 8.27
CA SER A 244 27.39 -6.73 7.21
C SER A 244 27.87 -5.41 7.81
N LEU A 245 29.03 -4.93 7.38
CA LEU A 245 29.55 -3.61 7.76
C LEU A 245 28.87 -2.49 6.96
N LEU A 246 28.95 -1.26 7.47
CA LEU A 246 28.46 -0.08 6.75
C LEU A 246 29.41 0.27 5.59
N ASP A 247 28.84 0.57 4.43
CA ASP A 247 29.59 1.02 3.25
C ASP A 247 29.97 2.50 3.36
N ASN A 248 31.26 2.78 3.16
CA ASN A 248 31.82 4.14 3.18
C ASN A 248 32.41 4.56 1.82
N SER A 249 32.19 3.79 0.75
CA SER A 249 32.66 4.13 -0.60
C SER A 249 32.00 5.41 -1.12
N SER A 250 32.61 6.07 -2.11
CA SER A 250 32.03 7.28 -2.70
C SER A 250 30.65 7.00 -3.30
N PHE A 251 29.69 7.91 -3.08
CA PHE A 251 28.37 7.83 -3.69
C PHE A 251 28.44 7.93 -5.22
N THR A 252 29.50 8.50 -5.82
CA THR A 252 29.65 8.65 -7.28
C THR A 252 29.96 7.36 -8.03
N ASP A 253 30.31 6.30 -7.31
CA ASP A 253 30.92 5.10 -7.89
C ASP A 253 29.90 3.97 -8.04
N ASN A 254 28.74 4.10 -7.41
CA ASN A 254 27.70 3.10 -7.40
C ASN A 254 26.30 3.74 -7.46
N SER A 255 25.29 2.89 -7.63
CA SER A 255 23.88 3.26 -7.79
C SER A 255 23.11 3.38 -6.46
N TRP A 256 23.78 3.33 -5.31
CA TRP A 256 23.11 3.35 -3.99
C TRP A 256 22.24 4.60 -3.83
N PHE A 257 22.78 5.77 -4.20
CA PHE A 257 22.05 7.02 -4.06
C PHE A 257 20.85 7.11 -5.02
N SER A 258 20.85 6.36 -6.12
CA SER A 258 19.68 6.26 -7.02
C SER A 258 18.56 5.48 -6.36
N GLY A 259 18.85 4.32 -5.77
CA GLY A 259 17.86 3.52 -5.04
C GLY A 259 17.28 4.27 -3.84
N PHE A 260 18.14 4.96 -3.08
CA PHE A 260 17.70 5.77 -1.93
C PHE A 260 16.86 6.98 -2.37
N SER A 261 17.23 7.62 -3.48
CA SER A 261 16.46 8.73 -4.06
C SER A 261 15.13 8.27 -4.66
N GLU A 262 15.03 7.04 -5.17
CA GLU A 262 13.77 6.46 -5.66
C GLU A 262 12.73 6.36 -4.54
N ALA A 263 13.15 6.05 -3.31
CA ALA A 263 12.29 6.09 -2.14
C ALA A 263 12.04 7.53 -1.66
N ASP A 264 13.07 8.22 -1.16
CA ASP A 264 12.89 9.45 -0.37
C ASP A 264 13.18 10.76 -1.12
N GLY A 265 13.71 10.69 -2.35
CA GLY A 265 14.04 11.86 -3.16
C GLY A 265 12.81 12.61 -3.70
N HIS A 266 12.93 13.92 -3.89
CA HIS A 266 11.88 14.77 -4.45
C HIS A 266 12.45 15.74 -5.49
N PHE A 267 11.91 15.67 -6.71
CA PHE A 267 12.22 16.59 -7.82
C PHE A 267 11.13 17.64 -7.96
N GLY A 268 11.40 18.84 -7.47
CA GLY A 268 10.49 19.96 -7.50
C GLY A 268 10.84 20.97 -8.59
N ILE A 269 9.84 21.36 -9.39
CA ILE A 269 9.89 22.53 -10.26
C ILE A 269 8.99 23.58 -9.64
N LYS A 270 9.56 24.67 -9.14
CA LYS A 270 8.82 25.78 -8.53
C LYS A 270 8.64 26.89 -9.57
N TYR A 271 7.41 27.06 -10.01
CA TYR A 271 6.98 28.20 -10.82
C TYR A 271 6.33 29.26 -9.93
N VAL A 272 6.90 30.46 -9.90
CA VAL A 272 6.32 31.63 -9.22
C VAL A 272 5.78 32.56 -10.29
N GLY A 273 4.47 32.53 -10.51
CA GLY A 273 3.80 33.40 -11.49
C GLY A 273 3.66 34.84 -11.00
N GLY A 274 3.62 35.76 -11.94
CA GLY A 274 3.19 37.14 -11.70
C GLY A 274 1.69 37.18 -11.35
N ARG A 275 1.26 38.14 -10.54
CA ARG A 275 -0.14 38.26 -10.04
C ARG A 275 -1.21 38.34 -11.14
N ALA A 276 -0.85 38.56 -12.39
CA ALA A 276 -1.79 38.69 -13.52
C ALA A 276 -2.43 37.36 -13.96
N CYS A 277 -1.79 36.20 -13.77
CA CYS A 277 -2.30 34.93 -14.30
C CYS A 277 -3.29 34.18 -13.39
N ALA A 278 -3.43 34.56 -12.12
CA ALA A 278 -4.31 33.85 -11.18
C ALA A 278 -5.81 33.97 -11.54
N ALA A 279 -6.18 34.92 -12.40
CA ALA A 279 -7.56 35.15 -12.83
C ALA A 279 -8.04 34.20 -13.95
N ILE A 280 -7.13 33.55 -14.69
CA ILE A 280 -7.50 32.80 -15.91
C ILE A 280 -7.86 31.33 -15.61
N PHE A 281 -7.50 30.80 -14.44
CA PHE A 281 -7.66 29.37 -14.11
C PHE A 281 -8.64 29.08 -12.97
N ALA A 282 -9.49 30.03 -12.58
CA ALA A 282 -10.65 29.69 -11.76
C ALA A 282 -11.61 28.87 -12.62
N ALA A 283 -11.57 27.54 -12.51
CA ALA A 283 -12.58 26.67 -13.10
C ALA A 283 -13.97 27.17 -12.68
N PRO A 284 -14.98 27.15 -13.57
CA PRO A 284 -16.33 27.50 -13.20
C PRO A 284 -16.80 26.52 -12.13
N ASN A 285 -16.99 27.01 -10.92
CA ASN A 285 -17.51 26.22 -9.81
C ASN A 285 -19.00 25.95 -10.11
N PRO A 286 -19.46 24.70 -10.24
CA PRO A 286 -20.84 24.40 -10.64
C PRO A 286 -21.87 24.67 -9.54
N ALA A 287 -21.42 24.99 -8.33
CA ALA A 287 -22.28 25.48 -7.25
C ALA A 287 -22.07 26.99 -7.12
N GLY A 288 -23.12 27.77 -7.40
CA GLY A 288 -23.14 29.24 -7.38
C GLY A 288 -22.90 29.90 -6.01
N ILE A 289 -21.78 29.56 -5.37
CA ILE A 289 -21.29 30.19 -4.15
C ILE A 289 -20.31 31.27 -4.57
N SER A 290 -20.68 32.52 -4.32
CA SER A 290 -19.86 33.70 -4.62
C SER A 290 -18.53 33.63 -3.87
N THR A 291 -17.44 33.37 -4.58
CA THR A 291 -16.11 33.61 -4.04
C THR A 291 -15.89 35.12 -4.05
N LYS A 292 -15.69 35.72 -2.87
CA LYS A 292 -15.35 37.14 -2.72
C LYS A 292 -14.14 37.47 -3.61
N ILE A 293 -14.39 38.15 -4.73
CA ILE A 293 -13.37 38.77 -5.56
C ILE A 293 -12.64 39.78 -4.67
N ARG A 294 -11.39 39.48 -4.29
CA ARG A 294 -10.55 40.42 -3.54
C ARG A 294 -10.33 41.65 -4.41
N LYS A 295 -10.78 42.83 -3.96
CA LYS A 295 -10.54 44.11 -4.63
C LYS A 295 -9.03 44.29 -4.89
N PRO A 296 -8.62 44.79 -6.08
CA PRO A 296 -7.22 45.11 -6.33
C PRO A 296 -6.75 46.19 -5.35
N LYS A 297 -5.58 45.98 -4.73
CA LYS A 297 -4.90 47.02 -3.95
C LYS A 297 -4.42 48.13 -4.88
N SER A 298 -4.42 49.36 -4.37
CA SER A 298 -4.05 50.61 -5.05
C SER A 298 -2.72 50.55 -5.82
N GLU A 299 -2.67 51.31 -6.92
CA GLU A 299 -1.62 51.28 -7.95
C GLU A 299 -0.23 51.78 -7.52
N THR A 300 -0.05 52.25 -6.28
CA THR A 300 1.17 52.98 -5.89
C THR A 300 2.38 52.13 -5.50
N ARG A 301 2.35 50.80 -5.70
CA ARG A 301 3.56 49.93 -5.67
C ARG A 301 3.44 48.77 -6.65
N LYS A 302 3.52 49.04 -7.95
CA LYS A 302 3.85 48.02 -8.96
C LYS A 302 5.34 47.63 -8.83
N ARG A 303 5.68 46.75 -7.87
CA ARG A 303 6.82 45.84 -8.11
C ARG A 303 6.34 44.88 -9.18
N SER A 304 6.92 44.92 -10.37
CA SER A 304 6.77 43.85 -11.36
C SER A 304 7.19 42.56 -10.67
N VAL A 305 6.22 41.69 -10.34
CA VAL A 305 6.54 40.34 -9.88
C VAL A 305 6.96 39.60 -11.14
N SER A 306 8.26 39.58 -11.43
CA SER A 306 8.81 38.79 -12.52
C SER A 306 8.46 37.32 -12.29
N GLU A 307 8.02 36.64 -13.35
CA GLU A 307 7.82 35.20 -13.30
C GLU A 307 9.17 34.53 -13.07
N ASN A 308 9.26 33.64 -12.08
CA ASN A 308 10.50 32.97 -11.73
C ASN A 308 10.31 31.45 -11.73
N ILE A 309 11.25 30.74 -12.34
CA ILE A 309 11.29 29.28 -12.40
C ILE A 309 12.54 28.82 -11.68
N SER A 310 12.37 27.95 -10.70
CA SER A 310 13.48 27.41 -9.92
C SER A 310 13.34 25.90 -9.78
N LEU A 311 14.47 25.22 -9.88
CA LEU A 311 14.57 23.78 -9.65
C LEU A 311 14.97 23.53 -8.20
N LYS A 312 14.40 22.49 -7.61
CA LYS A 312 14.76 22.03 -6.28
C LYS A 312 14.80 20.51 -6.24
N PHE A 313 15.94 19.96 -5.87
CA PHE A 313 15.98 18.59 -5.35
C PHE A 313 15.92 18.65 -3.83
N ARG A 314 15.19 17.72 -3.20
CA ARG A 314 15.07 17.61 -1.75
C ARG A 314 15.06 16.15 -1.34
N LEU A 315 15.74 15.86 -0.24
CA LEU A 315 15.68 14.58 0.44
C LEU A 315 15.49 14.85 1.93
N ASP A 316 14.43 14.28 2.50
CA ASP A 316 14.07 14.44 3.90
C ASP A 316 14.14 13.07 4.58
N GLN A 317 14.71 13.02 5.79
CA GLN A 317 14.79 11.78 6.57
C GLN A 317 14.56 12.09 8.05
N ARG A 318 13.98 11.13 8.79
CA ARG A 318 13.81 11.25 10.25
C ARG A 318 15.16 11.37 10.95
N LEU A 319 15.21 12.16 12.03
CA LEU A 319 16.43 12.32 12.82
C LEU A 319 16.90 11.01 13.47
N TYR A 320 15.94 10.19 13.92
CA TYR A 320 16.20 8.88 14.53
C TYR A 320 15.48 7.78 13.78
N ASP A 321 16.18 6.70 13.48
CA ASP A 321 15.57 5.52 12.88
C ASP A 321 14.56 4.87 13.84
N LYS A 322 13.38 4.50 13.32
CA LYS A 322 12.27 4.01 14.16
C LYS A 322 12.53 2.62 14.75
N ALA A 323 13.24 1.76 14.01
CA ALA A 323 13.47 0.38 14.45
C ALA A 323 14.62 0.29 15.45
N THR A 324 15.67 1.08 15.24
CA THR A 324 16.92 1.00 16.01
C THR A 324 17.10 2.14 17.00
N SER A 325 16.29 3.21 16.92
CA SER A 325 16.43 4.45 17.72
C SER A 325 17.78 5.17 17.57
N THR A 326 18.55 4.81 16.55
CA THR A 326 19.86 5.38 16.26
C THR A 326 19.74 6.66 15.44
N SER A 327 20.72 7.56 15.55
CA SER A 327 20.69 8.82 14.82
C SER A 327 21.07 8.64 13.35
N MET A 328 20.27 9.23 12.46
CA MET A 328 20.55 9.33 11.02
C MET A 328 21.49 10.51 10.68
N LYS A 329 21.80 11.37 11.67
CA LYS A 329 22.55 12.60 11.46
C LYS A 329 23.93 12.39 10.84
N PRO A 330 24.79 11.44 11.30
CA PRO A 330 26.11 11.25 10.70
C PRO A 330 26.03 10.87 9.21
N PHE A 331 25.09 10.01 8.86
CA PHE A 331 24.83 9.63 7.48
C PHE A 331 24.36 10.85 6.64
N MET A 332 23.40 11.63 7.15
CA MET A 332 22.88 12.80 6.45
C MET A 332 23.90 13.92 6.30
N GLU A 333 24.87 14.04 7.21
CA GLU A 333 26.01 14.96 7.08
C GLU A 333 26.93 14.54 5.93
N ASN A 334 27.29 13.24 5.85
CA ASN A 334 28.05 12.69 4.72
C ASN A 334 27.31 12.87 3.39
N LEU A 335 25.99 12.68 3.38
CA LEU A 335 25.16 12.89 2.19
C LEU A 335 25.10 14.37 1.78
N ALA A 336 25.02 15.29 2.76
CA ALA A 336 25.02 16.72 2.51
C ALA A 336 26.35 17.19 1.89
N LEU A 337 27.48 16.65 2.36
CA LEU A 337 28.81 16.89 1.77
C LEU A 337 28.88 16.40 0.32
N PHE A 338 28.41 15.18 0.05
CA PHE A 338 28.33 14.63 -1.32
C PHE A 338 27.50 15.52 -2.26
N LEU A 339 26.38 16.05 -1.76
CA LEU A 339 25.47 16.92 -2.53
C LEU A 339 25.91 18.40 -2.58
N ASN A 340 27.05 18.73 -1.97
CA ASN A 340 27.53 20.11 -1.81
C ASN A 340 26.43 21.05 -1.27
N ALA A 341 25.70 20.59 -0.26
CA ALA A 341 24.52 21.24 0.29
C ALA A 341 24.60 21.31 1.83
N ASN A 342 23.83 22.22 2.41
CA ASN A 342 23.74 22.35 3.87
C ASN A 342 22.65 21.44 4.42
N LEU A 343 22.97 20.71 5.49
CA LEU A 343 22.00 19.95 6.27
C LEU A 343 21.13 20.90 7.11
N LYS A 344 19.82 20.78 6.99
CA LYS A 344 18.85 21.54 7.77
C LYS A 344 18.07 20.59 8.66
N THR A 345 17.64 21.08 9.82
CA THR A 345 16.72 20.36 10.71
C THR A 345 15.45 21.18 10.87
N TYR A 346 14.30 20.54 10.78
CA TYR A 346 13.00 21.17 11.05
C TYR A 346 12.05 20.19 11.72
N LYS A 347 10.99 20.71 12.36
CA LYS A 347 9.90 19.90 12.88
C LYS A 347 8.76 19.87 11.88
N ASN A 348 8.29 18.66 11.56
CA ASN A 348 7.14 18.49 10.67
C ASN A 348 5.82 18.79 11.40
N ASN A 349 4.69 18.68 10.71
CA ASN A 349 3.37 18.91 11.30
C ASN A 349 3.02 17.95 12.46
N THR A 350 3.66 16.78 12.52
CA THR A 350 3.53 15.81 13.62
C THR A 350 4.52 16.08 14.77
N ASN A 351 5.17 17.26 14.76
CA ASN A 351 6.20 17.67 15.72
C ASN A 351 7.42 16.75 15.79
N SER A 352 7.62 15.91 14.77
CA SER A 352 8.75 15.00 14.63
C SER A 352 9.92 15.73 13.97
N GLU A 353 11.13 15.47 14.45
CA GLU A 353 12.35 16.09 13.93
C GLU A 353 12.81 15.41 12.64
N VAL A 354 13.00 16.23 11.61
CA VAL A 354 13.35 15.81 10.25
C VAL A 354 14.62 16.53 9.82
N LEU A 355 15.54 15.75 9.29
CA LEU A 355 16.76 16.19 8.60
C LEU A 355 16.45 16.39 7.13
N SER A 356 16.89 17.50 6.54
CA SER A 356 16.60 17.88 5.16
C SER A 356 17.85 18.32 4.46
N VAL A 357 18.13 17.72 3.32
CA VAL A 357 19.14 18.17 2.37
C VAL A 357 18.42 18.66 1.12
N SER A 358 18.78 19.84 0.63
CA SER A 358 18.14 20.40 -0.56
C SER A 358 19.11 21.14 -1.45
N ILE A 359 19.01 20.91 -2.75
CA ILE A 359 19.81 21.56 -3.78
C ILE A 359 18.90 22.48 -4.60
N GLN A 360 19.36 23.72 -4.78
CA GLN A 360 18.69 24.74 -5.62
C GLN A 360 19.66 25.43 -6.59
N SER A 361 20.98 25.37 -6.31
CA SER A 361 22.00 25.98 -7.16
C SER A 361 22.10 25.24 -8.49
N ILE A 362 22.11 25.97 -9.60
CA ILE A 362 22.18 25.41 -10.95
C ILE A 362 23.42 24.52 -11.16
N LYS A 363 24.55 24.87 -10.52
CA LYS A 363 25.80 24.09 -10.56
C LYS A 363 25.67 22.74 -9.88
N ASN A 364 24.97 22.69 -8.74
CA ASN A 364 24.77 21.43 -8.02
C ASN A 364 23.66 20.59 -8.68
N VAL A 365 22.71 21.24 -9.36
CA VAL A 365 21.70 20.56 -10.19
C VAL A 365 22.37 19.83 -11.37
N SER A 366 23.35 20.44 -12.04
CA SER A 366 24.07 19.77 -13.14
C SER A 366 24.74 18.48 -12.68
N PHE A 367 25.44 18.53 -11.55
CA PHE A 367 26.06 17.36 -10.92
C PHE A 367 25.05 16.22 -10.64
N LEU A 368 23.85 16.56 -10.13
CA LEU A 368 22.81 15.56 -9.92
C LEU A 368 22.28 14.95 -11.21
N ILE A 369 22.11 15.76 -12.25
CA ILE A 369 21.66 15.27 -13.57
C ILE A 369 22.70 14.28 -14.12
N ASP A 370 23.99 14.62 -14.05
CA ASP A 370 25.07 13.74 -14.49
C ASP A 370 25.07 12.42 -13.71
N TYR A 371 24.87 12.50 -12.38
CA TYR A 371 24.77 11.31 -11.53
C TYR A 371 23.59 10.41 -11.93
N PHE A 372 22.37 10.95 -12.06
CA PHE A 372 21.19 10.15 -12.40
C PHE A 372 21.18 9.70 -13.87
N ASN A 373 21.91 10.35 -14.76
CA ASN A 373 22.11 9.83 -16.12
C ASN A 373 23.11 8.66 -16.14
N LYS A 374 24.11 8.65 -15.23
CA LYS A 374 25.02 7.52 -15.03
C LYS A 374 24.35 6.35 -14.30
N PHE A 375 23.56 6.64 -13.26
CA PHE A 375 22.82 5.66 -12.45
C PHE A 375 21.33 6.01 -12.43
N PRO A 376 20.57 5.54 -13.43
CA PRO A 376 19.18 5.96 -13.62
C PRO A 376 18.25 5.52 -12.50
N LEU A 377 17.28 6.39 -12.22
CA LEU A 377 16.04 6.03 -11.54
C LEU A 377 15.21 5.11 -12.43
N ILE A 378 14.38 4.27 -11.83
CA ILE A 378 13.58 3.27 -12.56
C ILE A 378 12.09 3.32 -12.22
N GLY A 379 11.70 3.98 -11.13
CA GLY A 379 10.31 4.11 -10.74
C GLY A 379 9.57 5.23 -11.46
N ASP A 380 8.39 5.56 -10.94
CA ASP A 380 7.62 6.72 -11.41
C ASP A 380 8.43 8.02 -11.31
N LYS A 381 9.37 8.09 -10.35
CA LYS A 381 10.22 9.26 -10.11
C LYS A 381 11.19 9.53 -11.26
N LEU A 382 11.50 8.52 -12.10
CA LEU A 382 12.21 8.74 -13.36
C LEU A 382 11.47 9.74 -14.25
N THR A 383 10.14 9.68 -14.30
CA THR A 383 9.36 10.61 -15.12
C THR A 383 9.44 12.04 -14.60
N ASP A 384 9.43 12.22 -13.28
CA ASP A 384 9.62 13.52 -12.63
C ASP A 384 11.03 14.04 -12.87
N PHE A 385 12.05 13.19 -12.74
CA PHE A 385 13.44 13.54 -13.05
C PHE A 385 13.61 13.96 -14.51
N LYS A 386 13.01 13.25 -15.48
CA LYS A 386 13.13 13.63 -16.90
C LYS A 386 12.43 14.94 -17.21
N LYS A 387 11.26 15.23 -16.61
CA LYS A 387 10.65 16.56 -16.67
C LYS A 387 11.57 17.63 -16.07
N TRP A 388 12.20 17.32 -14.93
CA TRP A 388 13.12 18.21 -14.24
C TRP A 388 14.37 18.52 -15.07
N GLU A 389 14.94 17.52 -15.74
CA GLU A 389 16.08 17.63 -16.68
C GLU A 389 15.72 18.50 -17.91
N ILE A 390 14.53 18.31 -18.49
CA ILE A 390 14.05 19.16 -19.60
C ILE A 390 14.00 20.62 -19.17
N VAL A 391 13.41 20.91 -18.00
CA VAL A 391 13.33 22.29 -17.50
C VAL A 391 14.72 22.86 -17.19
N TYR A 392 15.65 22.05 -16.66
CA TYR A 392 17.04 22.46 -16.49
C TYR A 392 17.68 22.91 -17.80
N ASN A 393 17.53 22.12 -18.87
CA ASN A 393 18.06 22.47 -20.19
C ASN A 393 17.43 23.76 -20.74
N MET A 394 16.12 23.96 -20.53
CA MET A 394 15.45 25.21 -20.88
C MET A 394 15.93 26.42 -20.05
N ILE A 395 16.39 26.19 -18.81
CA ILE A 395 16.99 27.24 -17.97
C ILE A 395 18.36 27.63 -18.53
N ILE A 396 19.22 26.66 -18.83
CA ILE A 396 20.55 26.88 -19.41
C ILE A 396 20.47 27.61 -20.75
N LEU A 397 19.52 27.22 -21.62
CA LEU A 397 19.28 27.86 -22.91
C LEU A 397 18.53 29.20 -22.82
N LYS A 398 18.22 29.69 -21.60
CA LYS A 398 17.43 30.91 -21.34
C LYS A 398 16.02 30.93 -21.95
N GLN A 399 15.52 29.78 -22.41
CA GLN A 399 14.16 29.65 -22.98
C GLN A 399 13.06 29.91 -21.94
N HIS A 400 13.33 29.66 -20.66
CA HIS A 400 12.43 30.03 -19.57
C HIS A 400 12.09 31.53 -19.49
N LEU A 401 12.87 32.40 -20.16
CA LEU A 401 12.60 33.84 -20.25
C LEU A 401 11.64 34.21 -21.38
N THR A 402 11.33 33.30 -22.31
CA THR A 402 10.34 33.52 -23.38
C THR A 402 8.95 33.06 -22.96
N GLU A 403 7.91 33.67 -23.52
CA GLU A 403 6.52 33.26 -23.22
C GLU A 403 6.22 31.83 -23.66
N GLU A 404 6.69 31.45 -24.85
CA GLU A 404 6.57 30.09 -25.38
C GLU A 404 7.25 29.06 -24.46
N GLY A 405 8.47 29.35 -24.01
CA GLY A 405 9.20 28.48 -23.08
C GLY A 405 8.48 28.35 -21.74
N ARG A 406 7.91 29.44 -21.21
CA ARG A 406 7.10 29.40 -19.98
C ARG A 406 5.81 28.59 -20.16
N LEU A 407 5.14 28.70 -21.30
CA LEU A 407 3.95 27.91 -21.61
C LEU A 407 4.29 26.41 -21.66
N LYS A 408 5.41 26.06 -22.32
CA LYS A 408 5.89 24.67 -22.38
C LYS A 408 6.20 24.11 -20.99
N ILE A 409 6.86 24.89 -20.12
CA ILE A 409 7.13 24.48 -18.73
C ILE A 409 5.82 24.32 -17.95
N LYS A 410 4.84 25.21 -18.11
CA LYS A 410 3.52 25.08 -17.49
C LYS A 410 2.82 23.80 -17.91
N ASN A 411 2.84 23.46 -19.20
CA ASN A 411 2.21 22.24 -19.71
C ASN A 411 2.86 20.96 -19.13
N LEU A 412 4.17 20.97 -18.85
CA LEU A 412 4.86 19.85 -18.19
C LEU A 412 4.42 19.66 -16.73
N LEU A 413 3.95 20.71 -16.07
CA LEU A 413 3.52 20.72 -14.66
C LEU A 413 2.06 20.26 -14.47
N VAL A 414 1.24 20.29 -15.51
CA VAL A 414 -0.15 19.83 -15.44
C VAL A 414 -0.13 18.30 -15.26
N LYS A 415 -0.77 17.83 -14.19
CA LYS A 415 -0.88 16.40 -13.85
C LYS A 415 -2.06 15.75 -14.56
#